data_AF-W6W401-F1
#
_entry.id   AF-W6W401-F1
#
_cell.length_a   1.000
_cell.length_b   1.000
_cell.length_c   1.000
_cell.angle_alpha   90.00
_cell.angle_beta   90.00
_cell.angle_gamma   90.00
#
_symmetry.space_group_name_H-M   'P 1'
#
loop_
_entity.id
_entity.type
_entity.pdbx_description
1 polymer ?
#
loop_
_entity_poly.entity_id
_entity_poly.type
_entity_poly.pdbx_seq_one_letter_code
_entity_poly.pdbx_strand_id
1 'polypeptide(L)'
;MPDESEKDEQKTERFNMFMSPSEMKAIDDWAWHNKIRSKSEAVRRLCQIGLLVGGELDGLSDITIKMSDALRDLDDETFSFWGLIADPANKGDKLNREAVLSLLQGILDRIEKIEAAASDISSALVGLYSGAIGIATHDSDEGQRLASAALGTANETMAKMRELRVQRRATMSVLSDISYKGPKTSEVRPDGEPEL
;
A
#
# COMPACT_ATOMS: atom_id res chain seq x y z
N MET A 1 16.32 13.46 45.87
CA MET A 1 14.93 13.24 46.30
C MET A 1 14.13 13.07 45.02
N PRO A 2 13.57 11.87 44.75
CA PRO A 2 12.71 11.68 43.61
C PRO A 2 11.38 12.42 43.83
N ASP A 3 10.90 13.05 42.77
CA ASP A 3 9.71 13.89 42.70
C ASP A 3 8.46 13.09 43.10
N GLU A 4 7.80 13.49 44.18
CA GLU A 4 6.60 12.82 44.72
C GLU A 4 5.30 13.22 43.99
N SER A 5 5.37 14.02 42.91
CA SER A 5 4.19 14.58 42.25
C SER A 5 3.50 13.69 41.20
N GLU A 6 4.06 12.53 40.81
CA GLU A 6 3.46 11.67 39.78
C GLU A 6 2.46 10.62 40.31
N LYS A 7 2.17 10.60 41.62
CA LYS A 7 1.44 9.48 42.24
C LYS A 7 -0.07 9.60 42.38
N ASP A 8 -0.71 10.71 42.01
CA ASP A 8 -2.13 10.91 42.34
C ASP A 8 -2.96 11.65 41.26
N GLU A 9 -2.75 11.36 39.97
CA GLU A 9 -3.84 11.57 39.01
C GLU A 9 -4.97 10.58 39.34
N GLN A 10 -6.15 11.11 39.71
CA GLN A 10 -7.34 10.30 40.00
C GLN A 10 -7.66 9.42 38.78
N LYS A 11 -7.42 8.12 38.96
CA LYS A 11 -7.38 7.06 37.93
C LYS A 11 -8.68 6.80 37.14
N THR A 12 -9.74 7.59 37.30
CA THR A 12 -10.95 7.47 36.47
C THR A 12 -11.81 8.72 36.58
N GLU A 13 -11.85 9.54 35.54
CA GLU A 13 -12.85 10.60 35.44
C GLU A 13 -14.21 10.03 35.07
N ARG A 14 -15.27 10.49 35.74
CA ARG A 14 -16.65 10.15 35.39
C ARG A 14 -17.23 11.30 34.58
N PHE A 15 -17.58 11.04 33.33
CA PHE A 15 -18.35 11.97 32.51
C PHE A 15 -19.74 11.38 32.24
N ASN A 16 -20.77 12.22 32.36
CA ASN A 16 -22.14 11.87 32.01
C ASN A 16 -22.40 12.36 30.58
N MET A 17 -22.86 11.48 29.70
CA MET A 17 -23.21 11.83 28.33
C MET A 17 -24.67 11.46 28.03
N PHE A 18 -25.35 12.30 27.26
CA PHE A 18 -26.65 11.98 26.69
C PHE A 18 -26.45 11.39 25.31
N MET A 19 -27.03 10.22 25.06
CA MET A 19 -27.02 9.54 23.76
C MET A 19 -28.45 9.20 23.37
N SER A 20 -28.71 9.14 22.07
CA SER A 20 -29.99 8.67 21.55
C SER A 20 -30.21 7.19 21.91
N PRO A 21 -31.48 6.73 22.00
CA PRO A 21 -31.77 5.32 22.22
C PRO A 21 -31.16 4.39 21.16
N SER A 22 -31.05 4.86 19.91
CA SER A 22 -30.42 4.11 18.81
C SER A 22 -28.92 3.91 19.00
N GLU A 23 -28.19 4.95 19.43
CA GLU A 23 -26.75 4.85 19.71
C GLU A 23 -26.47 3.93 20.89
N MET A 24 -27.27 4.06 21.95
CA MET A 24 -27.16 3.18 23.12
C MET A 24 -27.36 1.71 22.75
N LYS A 25 -28.36 1.43 21.90
CA LYS A 25 -28.61 0.08 21.39
C LYS A 25 -27.44 -0.43 20.54
N ALA A 26 -26.87 0.40 19.67
CA ALA A 26 -25.73 0.00 18.84
C ALA A 26 -24.51 -0.37 19.69
N ILE A 27 -24.23 0.38 20.77
CA ILE A 27 -23.17 0.05 21.73
C ILE A 27 -23.46 -1.28 22.43
N ASP A 28 -24.71 -1.52 22.84
CA ASP A 28 -25.11 -2.77 23.49
C ASP A 28 -24.98 -3.98 22.56
N ASP A 29 -25.46 -3.87 21.32
CA ASP A 29 -25.39 -4.91 20.31
C ASP A 29 -23.91 -5.25 20.01
N TRP A 30 -23.06 -4.23 19.87
CA TRP A 30 -21.63 -4.40 19.68
C TRP A 30 -20.95 -5.04 20.90
N ALA A 31 -21.28 -4.59 22.12
CA ALA A 31 -20.75 -5.15 23.36
C ALA A 31 -21.14 -6.63 23.52
N TRP A 32 -22.38 -6.97 23.20
CA TRP A 32 -22.88 -8.34 23.22
C TRP A 32 -22.12 -9.22 22.22
N HIS A 33 -21.98 -8.76 20.97
CA HIS A 33 -21.25 -9.48 19.93
C HIS A 33 -19.80 -9.78 20.33
N ASN A 34 -19.13 -8.81 20.96
CA ASN A 34 -17.74 -8.92 21.39
C ASN A 34 -17.57 -9.46 22.83
N LYS A 35 -18.66 -9.93 23.46
CA LYS A 35 -18.67 -10.52 24.82
C LYS A 35 -18.11 -9.58 25.91
N ILE A 36 -18.34 -8.28 25.76
CA ILE A 36 -17.89 -7.25 26.69
C ILE A 36 -18.92 -7.12 27.82
N ARG A 37 -18.44 -7.22 29.06
CA ARG A 37 -19.32 -7.32 30.25
C ARG A 37 -19.99 -6.01 30.66
N SER A 38 -19.40 -4.86 30.34
CA SER A 38 -19.92 -3.56 30.79
C SER A 38 -19.98 -2.54 29.66
N LYS A 39 -21.00 -1.68 29.69
CA LYS A 39 -21.19 -0.59 28.73
C LYS A 39 -20.02 0.40 28.74
N SER A 40 -19.54 0.77 29.93
CA SER A 40 -18.41 1.70 30.08
C SER A 40 -17.13 1.14 29.44
N GLU A 41 -16.91 -0.18 29.56
CA GLU A 41 -15.78 -0.84 28.90
C GLU A 41 -15.98 -0.90 27.38
N ALA A 42 -17.21 -1.13 26.91
CA ALA A 42 -17.49 -1.11 25.48
C ALA A 42 -17.21 0.28 24.87
N VAL A 43 -17.67 1.35 25.53
CA VAL A 43 -17.40 2.73 25.10
C VAL A 43 -15.89 3.00 25.09
N ARG A 44 -15.14 2.60 26.12
CA ARG A 44 -13.68 2.78 26.16
C ARG A 44 -12.98 2.12 24.98
N ARG A 45 -13.33 0.87 24.67
CA ARG A 45 -12.75 0.14 23.52
C ARG A 45 -13.11 0.79 22.19
N LEU A 46 -14.36 1.22 22.03
CA LEU A 46 -14.79 1.95 20.83
C LEU A 46 -14.01 3.26 20.65
N CYS A 47 -13.76 4.00 21.73
CA CYS A 47 -12.90 5.18 21.69
C CYS A 47 -11.46 4.84 21.30
N GLN A 48 -10.87 3.77 21.86
CA GLN A 48 -9.52 3.32 21.52
C GLN A 48 -9.42 2.89 20.06
N ILE A 49 -10.41 2.14 19.54
CA ILE A 49 -10.50 1.79 18.12
C ILE A 49 -10.63 3.06 17.28
N GLY A 50 -11.46 4.02 17.69
CA GLY A 50 -11.61 5.30 17.00
C GLY A 50 -10.31 6.09 16.92
N LEU A 51 -9.54 6.14 18.00
CA LEU A 51 -8.22 6.79 18.03
C LEU A 51 -7.19 6.06 17.16
N LEU A 52 -7.18 4.72 17.21
CA LEU A 52 -6.31 3.90 16.37
C LEU A 52 -6.60 4.16 14.87
N VAL A 53 -7.88 4.06 14.49
CA VAL A 53 -8.31 4.27 13.10
C VAL A 53 -8.07 5.71 12.66
N GLY A 54 -8.37 6.69 13.52
CA GLY A 54 -8.13 8.10 13.24
C GLY A 54 -6.66 8.42 12.98
N GLY A 55 -5.74 7.85 13.77
CA GLY A 55 -4.29 8.06 13.60
C GLY A 55 -3.72 7.49 12.29
N GLU A 56 -4.23 6.34 11.84
CA GLU A 56 -3.73 5.69 10.62
C GLU A 56 -4.43 6.15 9.34
N LEU A 57 -5.67 6.64 9.43
CA LEU A 57 -6.44 7.11 8.26
C LEU A 57 -5.75 8.27 7.53
N ASP A 58 -5.08 9.16 8.27
CA ASP A 58 -4.32 10.27 7.69
C ASP A 58 -3.20 9.75 6.77
N GLY A 59 -2.45 8.74 7.23
CA GLY A 59 -1.42 8.09 6.43
C GLY A 59 -1.98 7.33 5.23
N LEU A 60 -3.14 6.69 5.37
CA LEU A 60 -3.81 5.97 4.28
C LEU A 60 -4.26 6.92 3.16
N SER A 61 -4.75 8.11 3.52
CA SER A 61 -5.15 9.13 2.56
C SER A 61 -3.98 9.56 1.67
N ASP A 62 -2.82 9.84 2.28
CA ASP A 62 -1.60 10.22 1.56
C ASP A 62 -1.12 9.13 0.60
N ILE A 63 -1.17 7.86 1.01
CA ILE A 63 -0.78 6.73 0.15
C ILE A 63 -1.77 6.59 -1.02
N THR A 64 -3.06 6.79 -0.75
CA THR A 64 -4.11 6.72 -1.78
C THR A 64 -3.97 7.84 -2.81
N ILE A 65 -3.65 9.06 -2.39
CA ILE A 65 -3.37 10.18 -3.30
C ILE A 65 -2.16 9.84 -4.19
N LYS A 66 -1.06 9.38 -3.60
CA LYS A 66 0.14 8.97 -4.37
C LYS A 66 -0.16 7.85 -5.37
N MET A 67 -1.01 6.89 -5.00
CA MET A 67 -1.44 5.83 -5.91
C MET A 67 -2.27 6.40 -7.07
N SER A 68 -3.19 7.32 -6.77
CA SER A 68 -4.01 8.00 -7.78
C SER A 68 -3.14 8.79 -8.76
N ASP A 69 -2.14 9.52 -8.28
CA ASP A 69 -1.19 10.26 -9.12
C ASP A 69 -0.38 9.31 -10.00
N ALA A 70 0.12 8.20 -9.43
CA ALA A 70 0.87 7.19 -10.19
C ALA A 70 0.01 6.52 -11.29
N LEU A 71 -1.28 6.27 -11.01
CA LEU A 71 -2.22 5.74 -12.00
C LEU A 71 -2.51 6.74 -13.11
N ARG A 72 -2.68 8.02 -12.78
CA ARG A 72 -2.89 9.08 -13.77
C ARG A 72 -1.68 9.23 -14.68
N ASP A 73 -0.48 9.23 -14.11
CA ASP A 73 0.72 9.30 -14.92
C ASP A 73 0.90 8.07 -15.83
N LEU A 74 0.49 6.89 -15.35
CA LEU A 74 0.50 5.66 -16.17
C LEU A 74 -0.47 5.78 -17.36
N ASP A 75 -1.64 6.38 -17.14
CA ASP A 75 -2.63 6.61 -18.19
C ASP A 75 -2.09 7.58 -19.27
N ASP A 76 -1.51 8.71 -18.85
CA ASP A 76 -0.92 9.70 -19.74
C ASP A 76 0.22 9.10 -20.60
N GLU A 77 1.07 8.26 -20.01
CA GLU A 77 2.14 7.56 -20.75
C GLU A 77 1.63 6.45 -21.65
N THR A 78 0.64 5.68 -21.20
CA THR A 78 0.00 4.66 -22.05
C THR A 78 -0.67 5.31 -23.26
N PHE A 79 -1.30 6.47 -23.10
CA PHE A 79 -1.85 7.23 -24.21
C PHE A 79 -0.74 7.73 -25.16
N SER A 80 0.37 8.21 -24.61
CA SER A 80 1.55 8.63 -25.38
C SER A 80 2.17 7.47 -26.17
N PHE A 81 2.21 6.27 -25.59
CA PHE A 81 2.63 5.04 -26.26
C PHE A 81 1.78 4.73 -27.49
N TRP A 82 0.45 4.80 -27.32
CA TRP A 82 -0.48 4.60 -28.41
C TRP A 82 -0.29 5.63 -29.52
N GLY A 83 -0.03 6.90 -29.18
CA GLY A 83 0.31 7.93 -30.16
C GLY A 83 1.60 7.59 -30.93
N LEU A 84 2.64 7.15 -30.24
CA LEU A 84 3.92 6.76 -30.84
C LEU A 84 3.85 5.50 -31.70
N ILE A 85 2.93 4.58 -31.42
CA ILE A 85 2.74 3.36 -32.22
C ILE A 85 1.78 3.59 -33.38
N ALA A 86 0.61 4.18 -33.10
CA ALA A 86 -0.46 4.31 -34.08
C ALA A 86 -0.10 5.32 -35.18
N ASP A 87 0.55 6.43 -34.86
CA ASP A 87 0.84 7.47 -35.85
C ASP A 87 1.86 7.01 -36.93
N PRO A 88 3.02 6.41 -36.58
CA PRO A 88 3.94 5.87 -37.58
C PRO A 88 3.35 4.68 -38.35
N ALA A 89 2.60 3.80 -37.67
CA ALA A 89 1.95 2.66 -38.32
C ALA A 89 0.93 3.13 -39.39
N ASN A 90 0.19 4.20 -39.12
CA ASN A 90 -0.75 4.79 -40.08
C ASN A 90 -0.05 5.52 -41.23
N LYS A 91 1.16 6.06 -41.01
CA LYS A 91 1.96 6.79 -42.02
C LYS A 91 2.94 5.91 -42.81
N GLY A 92 3.12 4.65 -42.42
CA GLY A 92 4.11 3.74 -43.01
C GLY A 92 5.55 4.03 -42.58
N ASP A 93 5.75 4.85 -41.55
CA ASP A 93 7.06 5.20 -41.02
C ASP A 93 7.63 4.09 -40.12
N LYS A 94 8.95 3.98 -40.08
CA LYS A 94 9.63 3.02 -39.20
C LYS A 94 9.61 3.53 -37.76
N LEU A 95 9.14 2.68 -36.84
CA LEU A 95 9.16 2.94 -35.41
C LEU A 95 10.60 3.17 -34.90
N ASN A 96 10.80 4.27 -34.16
CA ASN A 96 12.04 4.51 -33.45
C ASN A 96 12.12 3.55 -32.25
N ARG A 97 12.99 2.53 -32.36
CA ARG A 97 13.19 1.51 -31.34
C ARG A 97 13.59 2.09 -29.98
N GLU A 98 14.45 3.11 -29.95
CA GLU A 98 14.92 3.71 -28.70
C GLU A 98 13.77 4.44 -27.98
N ALA A 99 12.94 5.17 -28.73
CA ALA A 99 11.77 5.84 -28.18
C ALA A 99 10.76 4.83 -27.59
N VAL A 100 10.51 3.72 -28.30
CA VAL A 100 9.64 2.65 -27.81
C VAL A 100 10.19 2.00 -26.54
N LEU A 101 11.49 1.71 -26.49
CA LEU A 101 12.14 1.12 -25.31
C LEU A 101 12.09 2.05 -24.10
N SER A 102 12.42 3.34 -24.29
CA SER A 102 12.37 4.33 -23.21
C SER A 102 10.96 4.48 -22.64
N LEU A 103 9.94 4.42 -23.49
CA LEU A 103 8.56 4.53 -23.02
C LEU A 103 8.12 3.27 -22.28
N LEU A 104 8.43 2.07 -22.81
CA LEU A 104 8.14 0.81 -22.11
C LEU A 104 8.82 0.76 -20.74
N GLN A 105 10.04 1.28 -20.60
CA GLN A 105 10.70 1.42 -19.31
C GLN A 105 9.94 2.36 -18.36
N GLY A 106 9.47 3.51 -18.86
CA GLY A 106 8.63 4.44 -18.09
C GLY A 106 7.34 3.79 -17.55
N ILE A 107 6.62 3.05 -18.42
CA ILE A 107 5.43 2.29 -18.04
C ILE A 107 5.75 1.26 -16.95
N LEU A 108 6.82 0.47 -17.12
CA LEU A 108 7.21 -0.54 -16.14
C LEU A 108 7.57 0.07 -14.77
N ASP A 109 8.30 1.18 -14.76
CA ASP A 109 8.65 1.90 -13.53
C ASP A 109 7.40 2.42 -12.79
N ARG A 110 6.37 2.84 -13.51
CA ARG A 110 5.10 3.31 -12.92
C ARG A 110 4.24 2.18 -12.40
N ILE A 111 4.15 1.07 -13.13
CA ILE A 111 3.49 -0.15 -12.64
C ILE A 111 4.12 -0.59 -11.32
N GLU A 112 5.46 -0.56 -11.22
CA GLU A 112 6.16 -0.90 -9.97
C GLU A 112 5.77 0.05 -8.81
N LYS A 113 5.64 1.36 -9.08
CA LYS A 113 5.16 2.34 -8.07
C LYS A 113 3.73 2.06 -7.63
N ILE A 114 2.84 1.72 -8.57
CA ILE A 114 1.43 1.40 -8.27
C ILE A 114 1.34 0.13 -7.43
N GLU A 115 2.05 -0.94 -7.81
CA GLU A 115 2.11 -2.18 -7.02
C GLU A 115 2.66 -1.93 -5.60
N ALA A 116 3.67 -1.06 -5.47
CA ALA A 116 4.20 -0.68 -4.17
C ALA A 116 3.15 0.05 -3.32
N ALA A 117 2.45 1.04 -3.87
CA ALA A 117 1.41 1.78 -3.15
C ALA A 117 0.23 0.89 -2.77
N ALA A 118 -0.23 0.01 -3.66
CA ALA A 118 -1.31 -0.94 -3.38
C ALA A 118 -0.94 -1.92 -2.26
N SER A 119 0.31 -2.40 -2.25
CA SER A 119 0.83 -3.24 -1.17
C SER A 119 0.86 -2.51 0.16
N ASP A 120 1.31 -1.25 0.18
CA ASP A 120 1.37 -0.44 1.40
C ASP A 120 -0.03 -0.19 1.98
N ILE A 121 -1.01 0.12 1.12
CA ILE A 121 -2.44 0.24 1.48
C ILE A 121 -2.95 -1.07 2.10
N SER A 122 -2.71 -2.21 1.44
CA SER A 122 -3.19 -3.50 1.93
C SER A 122 -2.59 -3.83 3.30
N SER A 123 -1.30 -3.56 3.51
CA SER A 123 -0.64 -3.79 4.79
C SER A 123 -1.19 -2.89 5.90
N ALA A 124 -1.42 -1.61 5.62
CA ALA A 124 -2.02 -0.68 6.57
C ALA A 124 -3.43 -1.12 6.98
N LEU A 125 -4.27 -1.52 6.01
CA LEU A 125 -5.63 -2.01 6.27
C LEU A 125 -5.64 -3.29 7.11
N VAL A 126 -4.74 -4.24 6.83
CA VAL A 126 -4.60 -5.47 7.63
C VAL A 126 -4.16 -5.14 9.05
N GLY A 127 -3.17 -4.26 9.22
CA GLY A 127 -2.69 -3.82 10.53
C GLY A 127 -3.79 -3.15 11.36
N LEU A 128 -4.55 -2.25 10.74
CA LEU A 128 -5.72 -1.60 11.33
C LEU A 128 -6.79 -2.60 11.77
N TYR A 129 -7.14 -3.53 10.90
CA TYR A 129 -8.13 -4.56 11.20
C TYR A 129 -7.69 -5.46 12.36
N SER A 130 -6.45 -5.95 12.31
CA SER A 130 -5.87 -6.78 13.38
C SER A 130 -5.81 -6.02 14.70
N GLY A 131 -5.45 -4.73 14.69
CA GLY A 131 -5.42 -3.90 15.89
C GLY A 131 -6.80 -3.65 16.47
N ALA A 132 -7.79 -3.34 15.62
CA ALA A 132 -9.17 -3.17 16.04
C ALA A 132 -9.76 -4.45 16.65
N ILE A 133 -9.47 -5.61 16.07
CA ILE A 133 -9.83 -6.91 16.67
C ILE A 133 -9.15 -7.09 18.01
N GLY A 134 -7.85 -6.82 18.11
CA GLY A 134 -7.10 -6.96 19.36
C GLY A 134 -7.74 -6.18 20.49
N ILE A 135 -8.10 -4.92 20.26
CA ILE A 135 -8.80 -4.06 21.23
C ILE A 135 -10.21 -4.59 21.52
N ALA A 136 -10.92 -5.10 20.50
CA ALA A 136 -12.26 -5.64 20.69
C ALA A 136 -12.26 -6.93 21.55
N THR A 137 -11.28 -7.81 21.40
CA THR A 137 -11.28 -9.16 21.99
C THR A 137 -10.48 -9.30 23.27
N HIS A 138 -9.44 -8.49 23.49
CA HIS A 138 -8.55 -8.59 24.66
C HIS A 138 -8.80 -7.47 25.67
N ASP A 139 -8.16 -7.52 26.83
CA ASP A 139 -8.12 -6.37 27.75
C ASP A 139 -7.46 -5.17 27.08
N SER A 140 -7.75 -3.93 27.50
CA SER A 140 -7.34 -2.74 26.75
C SER A 140 -5.84 -2.66 26.49
N ASP A 141 -5.04 -3.01 27.50
CA ASP A 141 -3.58 -2.90 27.43
C ASP A 141 -3.00 -3.99 26.52
N GLU A 142 -3.54 -5.20 26.62
CA GLU A 142 -3.13 -6.32 25.77
C GLU A 142 -3.59 -6.12 24.33
N GLY A 143 -4.79 -5.57 24.12
CA GLY A 143 -5.31 -5.22 22.81
C GLY A 143 -4.46 -4.16 22.12
N GLN A 144 -4.04 -3.11 22.85
CA GLN A 144 -3.11 -2.11 22.34
C GLN A 144 -1.72 -2.69 22.01
N ARG A 145 -1.21 -3.59 22.86
CA ARG A 145 0.06 -4.28 22.61
C ARG A 145 0.01 -5.14 21.36
N LEU A 146 -1.07 -5.91 21.19
CA LEU A 146 -1.30 -6.73 19.99
C LEU A 146 -1.48 -5.88 18.74
N ALA A 147 -2.22 -4.77 18.83
CA ALA A 147 -2.36 -3.81 17.75
C ALA A 147 -1.00 -3.23 17.33
N SER A 148 -0.20 -2.78 18.30
CA SER A 148 1.14 -2.24 18.04
C SER A 148 2.08 -3.27 17.44
N ALA A 149 2.01 -4.53 17.91
CA ALA A 149 2.79 -5.64 17.36
C ALA A 149 2.36 -5.99 15.92
N ALA A 150 1.06 -5.97 15.64
CA ALA A 150 0.53 -6.21 14.29
C ALA A 150 0.97 -5.10 13.32
N LEU A 151 0.89 -3.83 13.73
CA LEU A 151 1.40 -2.69 12.96
C LEU A 151 2.92 -2.79 12.76
N GLY A 152 3.68 -3.17 13.79
CA GLY A 152 5.12 -3.41 13.68
C GLY A 152 5.46 -4.49 12.65
N THR A 153 4.75 -5.63 12.71
CA THR A 153 4.93 -6.74 11.75
C THR A 153 4.58 -6.31 10.32
N ALA A 154 3.51 -5.53 10.16
CA ALA A 154 3.12 -4.97 8.86
C ALA A 154 4.20 -4.04 8.30
N ASN A 155 4.75 -3.15 9.14
CA ASN A 155 5.83 -2.24 8.79
C ASN A 155 7.13 -2.99 8.40
N GLU A 156 7.50 -4.02 9.16
CA GLU A 156 8.65 -4.88 8.83
C GLU A 156 8.47 -5.62 7.50
N THR A 157 7.26 -6.15 7.27
CA THR A 157 6.92 -6.83 6.01
C THR A 157 7.02 -5.85 4.83
N MET A 158 6.50 -4.63 4.98
CA MET A 158 6.63 -3.58 3.98
C MET A 158 8.10 -3.21 3.72
N ALA A 159 8.91 -3.08 4.78
CA ALA A 159 10.34 -2.79 4.65
C ALA A 159 11.07 -3.90 3.86
N LYS A 160 10.79 -5.17 4.17
CA LYS A 160 11.36 -6.32 3.44
C LYS A 160 10.91 -6.37 1.98
N MET A 161 9.64 -6.07 1.70
CA MET A 161 9.14 -5.98 0.32
C MET A 161 9.81 -4.85 -0.46
N ARG A 162 10.05 -3.70 0.18
CA ARG A 162 10.81 -2.60 -0.43
C ARG A 162 12.25 -3.02 -0.76
N GLU A 163 12.92 -3.74 0.14
CA GLU A 163 14.27 -4.27 -0.11
C GLU A 163 14.30 -5.26 -1.28
N LEU A 164 13.37 -6.22 -1.31
CA LEU A 164 13.25 -7.18 -2.42
C LEU A 164 12.99 -6.49 -3.77
N ARG A 165 12.21 -5.41 -3.79
CA ARG A 165 11.99 -4.60 -5.00
C ARG A 165 13.29 -3.93 -5.48
N VAL A 166 14.07 -3.34 -4.57
CA VAL A 166 15.40 -2.77 -4.90
C VAL A 166 16.33 -3.84 -5.48
N GLN A 167 16.37 -5.03 -4.88
CA GLN A 167 17.16 -6.16 -5.40
C GLN A 167 16.66 -6.61 -6.78
N ARG A 168 15.34 -6.69 -6.99
CA ARG A 168 14.75 -7.04 -8.27
C ARG A 168 15.09 -6.02 -9.35
N ARG A 169 15.05 -4.73 -9.03
CA ARG A 169 15.43 -3.64 -9.93
C ARG A 169 16.91 -3.71 -10.30
N ALA A 170 17.79 -3.94 -9.32
CA ALA A 170 19.22 -4.16 -9.59
C ALA A 170 19.44 -5.37 -10.51
N THR A 171 18.73 -6.47 -10.28
CA THR A 171 18.79 -7.67 -11.12
C THR A 171 18.31 -7.39 -12.55
N MET A 172 17.21 -6.65 -12.70
CA MET A 172 16.67 -6.27 -14.02
C MET A 172 17.60 -5.35 -14.79
N SER A 173 18.27 -4.41 -14.11
CA SER A 173 19.30 -3.54 -14.72
C SER A 173 20.46 -4.36 -15.30
N VAL A 174 20.92 -5.38 -14.58
CA VAL A 174 21.98 -6.29 -15.08
C VAL A 174 21.48 -7.05 -16.31
N LEU A 175 20.22 -7.50 -16.31
CA LEU A 175 19.64 -8.22 -17.45
C LEU A 175 19.46 -7.33 -18.68
N SER A 176 19.17 -6.03 -18.53
CA SER A 176 19.11 -5.10 -19.66
C SER A 176 20.49 -4.84 -20.28
N ASP A 177 21.56 -4.92 -19.49
CA ASP A 177 22.94 -4.76 -19.96
C ASP A 177 23.48 -6.00 -20.69
N ILE A 178 22.83 -7.16 -20.52
CA ILE A 178 23.04 -8.32 -21.39
C ILE A 178 22.42 -7.99 -22.74
N SER A 179 23.13 -7.16 -23.51
CA SER A 179 22.84 -6.82 -24.90
C SER A 179 22.46 -8.10 -25.63
N TYR A 180 21.21 -8.17 -26.09
CA TYR A 180 20.77 -9.22 -27.00
C TYR A 180 21.63 -9.11 -28.26
N LYS A 181 22.71 -9.91 -28.33
CA LYS A 181 23.37 -10.24 -29.60
C LYS A 181 22.35 -11.05 -30.36
N GLY A 182 21.41 -10.37 -31.01
CA GLY A 182 20.50 -11.00 -31.94
C GLY A 182 21.33 -11.80 -32.94
N PRO A 183 20.79 -12.91 -33.47
CA PRO A 183 21.45 -13.65 -34.53
C PRO A 183 21.87 -12.62 -35.57
N LYS A 184 23.18 -12.56 -35.89
CA LYS A 184 23.67 -11.74 -37.00
C LYS A 184 22.74 -12.07 -38.14
N THR A 185 21.94 -11.11 -38.58
CA THR A 185 21.13 -11.26 -39.78
C THR A 185 22.12 -11.71 -40.84
N SER A 186 22.05 -12.99 -41.20
CA SER A 186 22.85 -13.56 -42.28
C SER A 186 22.64 -12.60 -43.43
N GLU A 187 23.72 -11.99 -43.90
CA GLU A 187 23.70 -11.15 -45.09
C GLU A 187 22.97 -11.97 -46.16
N VAL A 188 21.75 -11.58 -46.47
CA VAL A 188 21.03 -12.11 -47.62
C VAL A 188 21.91 -11.71 -48.79
N ARG A 189 22.64 -12.68 -49.36
CA ARG A 189 23.42 -12.43 -50.56
C ARG A 189 22.48 -11.79 -51.58
N PRO A 190 22.89 -10.70 -52.26
CA PRO A 190 22.06 -10.01 -53.24
C PRO A 190 21.63 -10.90 -54.43
N ASP A 191 22.12 -12.14 -54.48
CA ASP A 191 22.08 -13.01 -55.65
C ASP A 191 20.91 -14.01 -55.63
N GLY A 192 20.14 -14.12 -54.55
CA GLY A 192 18.89 -14.90 -54.52
C GLY A 192 19.02 -16.42 -54.72
N GLU A 193 20.22 -16.99 -54.72
CA GLU A 193 20.40 -18.44 -54.84
C GLU A 193 20.42 -19.13 -53.46
N PRO A 194 19.58 -20.18 -53.24
CA PRO A 194 19.63 -20.97 -52.02
C PRO A 194 20.92 -21.78 -51.95
N GLU A 195 21.59 -21.77 -50.79
CA GLU A 195 22.68 -22.71 -50.50
C GLU A 195 22.11 -24.14 -50.48
N LEU A 196 22.60 -24.99 -51.40
CA LEU A 196 22.39 -26.44 -51.44
C LEU A 196 23.33 -27.16 -50.47
#